data_AF-A0A0K1QA97-F1
#
_entry.id   AF-A0A0K1QA97-F1
#
_cell.length_a   1.000
_cell.length_b   1.000
_cell.length_c   1.000
_cell.angle_alpha   90.00
_cell.angle_beta   90.00
_cell.angle_gamma   90.00
#
_symmetry.space_group_name_H-M   'P 1'
#
loop_
_entity.id
_entity.type
_entity.pdbx_description
1 polymer ?
#
loop_
_entity_poly.entity_id
_entity_poly.type
_entity_poly.pdbx_seq_one_letter_code
_entity_poly.pdbx_strand_id
1 'polypeptide(L)'
;MSELTFRDFAGAIMGNDLTRAGEVLEELVGLDKAAGVAAATHFQQNMASDPAFFTKAMGLRQAVTSGTDEEIASLLGDCFGLAGAAIPAAVVALRKRYPSPA
;
A
#
# COMPACT_ATOMS: atom_id res chain seq x y z
N MET A 1 -8.99 3.39 19.00
CA MET A 1 -7.72 3.01 18.37
C MET A 1 -7.67 3.79 17.07
N SER A 2 -6.64 4.60 16.86
CA SER A 2 -6.52 5.41 15.64
C SER A 2 -6.37 4.48 14.45
N GLU A 3 -7.26 4.57 13.47
CA GLU A 3 -7.16 3.79 12.23
C GLU A 3 -5.84 4.11 11.55
N LEU A 4 -5.05 3.07 11.25
CA LEU A 4 -3.81 3.25 10.49
C LEU A 4 -4.15 3.73 9.08
N THR A 5 -3.34 4.63 8.55
CA THR A 5 -3.52 5.24 7.23
C THR A 5 -2.27 5.07 6.36
N PHE A 6 -2.40 5.28 5.05
CA PHE A 6 -1.25 5.35 4.15
C PHE A 6 -0.23 6.44 4.53
N ARG A 7 -0.65 7.46 5.29
CA ARG A 7 0.27 8.47 5.84
C ARG A 7 1.18 7.86 6.92
N ASP A 8 0.63 6.98 7.77
CA ASP A 8 1.41 6.27 8.79
C ASP A 8 2.41 5.32 8.13
N PHE A 9 2.00 4.64 7.06
CA PHE A 9 2.90 3.83 6.23
C PHE A 9 4.06 4.67 5.68
N ALA A 10 3.77 5.80 5.03
CA ALA A 10 4.79 6.69 4.49
C ALA A 10 5.74 7.22 5.58
N GLY A 11 5.20 7.56 6.76
CA GLY A 11 6.00 7.94 7.92
C GLY A 11 6.95 6.83 8.38
N ALA A 12 6.48 5.59 8.45
CA ALA A 12 7.28 4.43 8.81
C ALA A 12 8.40 4.16 7.79
N ILE A 13 8.09 4.22 6.49
CA ILE A 13 9.10 4.07 5.42
C ILE A 13 10.18 5.16 5.49
N MET A 14 9.78 6.43 5.66
CA MET A 14 10.74 7.54 5.80
C MET A 14 11.57 7.43 7.09
N GLY A 15 11.00 6.87 8.16
CA GLY A 15 11.71 6.55 9.41
C GLY A 15 12.57 5.28 9.35
N ASN A 16 12.64 4.60 8.21
CA ASN A 16 13.32 3.31 8.03
C ASN A 16 12.79 2.19 8.95
N ASP A 17 11.53 2.29 9.39
CA ASP A 17 10.86 1.31 10.24
C ASP A 17 9.98 0.37 9.40
N LEU A 18 10.64 -0.62 8.79
CA LEU A 18 9.96 -1.63 7.95
C LEU A 18 9.03 -2.54 8.74
N THR A 19 9.26 -2.72 10.05
CA THR A 19 8.38 -3.50 10.90
C THR A 19 7.06 -2.77 11.06
N ARG A 20 7.10 -1.48 11.41
CA ARG A 20 5.90 -0.65 11.52
C ARG A 20 5.19 -0.50 10.19
N ALA A 21 5.93 -0.33 9.09
CA ALA A 21 5.36 -0.28 7.76
C ALA A 21 4.62 -1.59 7.40
N GLY A 22 5.17 -2.75 7.76
CA GLY A 22 4.53 -4.05 7.60
C GLY A 22 3.24 -4.18 8.41
N GLU A 23 3.21 -3.74 9.67
CA GLU A 23 2.00 -3.72 10.50
C GLU A 23 0.90 -2.83 9.89
N VAL A 24 1.27 -1.67 9.35
CA VAL A 24 0.32 -0.78 8.68
C VAL A 24 -0.26 -1.46 7.44
N LEU A 25 0.55 -2.18 6.65
CA LEU A 25 0.06 -2.92 5.48
C LEU A 25 -0.81 -4.11 5.88
N GLU A 26 -0.45 -4.85 6.93
CA GLU A 26 -1.29 -5.91 7.48
C GLU A 26 -2.68 -5.39 7.82
N GLU A 27 -2.75 -4.23 8.48
CA GLU A 27 -4.03 -3.63 8.84
C GLU A 27 -4.79 -3.07 7.62
N LEU A 28 -4.11 -2.33 6.72
CA LEU A 28 -4.74 -1.62 5.59
C LEU A 28 -5.21 -2.54 4.46
N VAL A 29 -4.36 -3.48 4.06
CA VAL A 29 -4.56 -4.34 2.88
C VAL A 29 -4.76 -5.82 3.25
N GLY A 30 -4.72 -6.16 4.54
CA GLY A 30 -4.98 -7.54 5.00
C GLY A 30 -3.86 -8.52 4.62
N LEU A 31 -2.65 -8.02 4.40
CA LEU A 31 -1.47 -8.86 4.17
C LEU A 31 -1.04 -9.53 5.48
N ASP A 32 -0.48 -10.73 5.41
CA ASP A 32 0.21 -11.28 6.59
C ASP A 32 1.47 -10.46 6.90
N LYS A 33 1.96 -10.56 8.14
CA LYS A 33 3.12 -9.80 8.61
C LYS A 33 4.37 -9.97 7.74
N ALA A 34 4.63 -11.17 7.22
CA ALA A 34 5.81 -11.44 6.40
C ALA A 34 5.68 -10.79 5.02
N ALA A 35 4.50 -10.92 4.39
CA ALA A 35 4.15 -10.26 3.14
C ALA A 35 4.14 -8.73 3.28
N GLY A 36 3.65 -8.20 4.41
CA GLY A 36 3.65 -6.76 4.71
C GLY A 36 5.07 -6.20 4.80
N VAL A 37 5.99 -6.88 5.48
CA VAL A 37 7.40 -6.47 5.55
C VAL A 37 8.07 -6.57 4.18
N ALA A 38 7.80 -7.64 3.40
CA ALA A 38 8.33 -7.79 2.05
C ALA A 38 7.84 -6.67 1.11
N ALA A 39 6.55 -6.33 1.17
CA ALA A 39 5.94 -5.23 0.44
C ALA A 39 6.53 -3.88 0.84
N ALA A 40 6.71 -3.62 2.14
CA ALA A 40 7.34 -2.40 2.64
C ALA A 40 8.80 -2.28 2.17
N THR A 41 9.53 -3.40 2.17
CA THR A 41 10.92 -3.45 1.68
C THR A 41 10.98 -3.15 0.18
N HIS A 42 10.08 -3.76 -0.62
CA HIS A 42 9.98 -3.50 -2.05
C HIS A 42 9.67 -2.03 -2.33
N PHE A 43 8.72 -1.46 -1.59
CA PHE A 43 8.37 -0.05 -1.70
C PHE A 43 9.57 0.86 -1.40
N GLN A 44 10.29 0.60 -0.32
CA GLN A 44 11.46 1.39 0.07
C GLN A 44 12.59 1.31 -0.97
N GLN A 45 12.86 0.12 -1.51
CA GLN A 45 13.87 -0.09 -2.55
C GLN A 45 13.54 0.70 -3.83
N ASN A 46 12.28 0.67 -4.28
CA ASN A 46 11.85 1.45 -5.43
C ASN A 46 11.89 2.95 -5.16
N MET A 47 11.47 3.39 -3.97
CA MET A 47 11.53 4.80 -3.58
C MET A 47 12.96 5.36 -3.56
N ALA A 48 13.95 4.54 -3.17
CA ALA A 48 15.35 4.93 -3.20
C ALA A 48 15.96 4.92 -4.61
N SER A 49 15.43 4.07 -5.50
CA SER A 49 15.98 3.85 -6.84
C SER A 49 15.37 4.75 -7.91
N ASP A 50 14.10 5.16 -7.73
CA ASP A 50 13.36 5.97 -8.70
C ASP A 50 12.62 7.14 -8.02
N PRO A 51 13.05 8.38 -8.22
CA PRO A 51 12.35 9.57 -7.74
C PRO A 51 10.91 9.70 -8.28
N ALA A 52 10.62 9.17 -9.47
CA ALA A 52 9.28 9.19 -10.06
C ALA A 52 8.33 8.20 -9.38
N PHE A 53 8.86 7.18 -8.69
CA PHE A 53 8.08 6.24 -7.90
C PHE A 53 7.28 6.95 -6.80
N PHE A 54 7.81 8.04 -6.24
CA PHE A 54 7.10 8.81 -5.21
C PHE A 54 5.78 9.38 -5.75
N THR A 55 5.78 9.88 -6.99
CA THR A 55 4.57 10.36 -7.66
C THR A 55 3.57 9.23 -7.90
N LYS A 56 4.05 8.04 -8.26
CA LYS A 56 3.23 6.84 -8.45
C LYS A 56 2.59 6.37 -7.14
N ALA A 57 3.35 6.35 -6.05
CA ALA A 57 2.86 6.03 -4.72
C ALA A 57 1.83 7.05 -4.21
N MET A 58 1.98 8.34 -4.53
CA MET A 58 0.92 9.33 -4.26
C MET A 58 -0.35 9.04 -5.08
N GLY A 59 -0.19 8.53 -6.30
CA GLY A 59 -1.29 8.04 -7.13
C GLY A 59 -2.11 6.95 -6.44
N LEU A 60 -1.48 6.04 -5.68
CA LEU A 60 -2.21 5.02 -4.89
C LEU A 60 -3.16 5.66 -3.89
N ARG A 61 -2.72 6.70 -3.18
CA ARG A 61 -3.57 7.40 -2.21
C ARG A 61 -4.79 8.04 -2.88
N GLN A 62 -4.64 8.55 -4.10
CA GLN A 62 -5.74 9.08 -4.88
C GLN A 62 -6.66 7.98 -5.43
N ALA A 63 -6.07 6.87 -5.89
CA ALA A 63 -6.80 5.73 -6.44
C ALA A 63 -7.69 5.07 -5.39
N VAL A 64 -7.20 4.90 -4.15
CA VAL A 64 -8.04 4.30 -3.08
C VAL A 64 -9.24 5.17 -2.71
N THR A 65 -9.15 6.50 -2.86
CA THR A 65 -10.25 7.41 -2.52
C THR A 65 -11.21 7.70 -3.67
N SER A 66 -10.74 7.66 -4.92
CA SER A 66 -11.52 8.16 -6.07
C SER A 66 -11.29 7.39 -7.36
N GLY A 67 -10.35 6.45 -7.38
CA GLY A 67 -10.07 5.61 -8.54
C GLY A 67 -10.88 4.32 -8.55
N THR A 68 -10.66 3.55 -9.60
CA THR A 68 -11.24 2.23 -9.85
C THR A 68 -10.47 1.12 -9.14
N ASP A 69 -11.10 -0.04 -8.97
CA ASP A 69 -10.45 -1.23 -8.40
C ASP A 69 -9.26 -1.69 -9.23
N GLU A 70 -9.32 -1.50 -10.55
CA GLU A 70 -8.28 -1.84 -11.51
C GLU A 70 -7.05 -0.94 -11.35
N GLU A 71 -7.25 0.37 -11.14
CA GLU A 71 -6.16 1.30 -10.84
C GLU A 71 -5.49 0.98 -9.50
N ILE A 72 -6.29 0.68 -8.47
CA ILE A 72 -5.76 0.24 -7.17
C ILE A 72 -4.96 -1.06 -7.34
N ALA A 73 -5.49 -2.05 -8.05
CA ALA A 73 -4.83 -3.32 -8.29
C ALA A 73 -3.47 -3.16 -8.99
N SER A 74 -3.42 -2.34 -10.04
CA SER A 74 -2.17 -2.06 -10.76
C SER A 74 -1.15 -1.39 -9.85
N LEU A 75 -1.56 -0.36 -9.10
CA LEU A 75 -0.67 0.36 -8.19
C LEU A 75 -0.21 -0.51 -7.02
N LEU A 76 -1.05 -1.42 -6.54
CA LEU A 76 -0.66 -2.39 -5.51
C LEU A 76 0.42 -3.36 -6.02
N GLY A 77 0.26 -3.88 -7.24
CA GLY A 77 1.28 -4.72 -7.86
C GLY A 77 2.60 -3.97 -8.05
N ASP A 78 2.53 -2.76 -8.57
CA ASP A 78 3.70 -1.95 -8.88
C ASP A 78 4.43 -1.39 -7.65
N CYS A 79 3.69 -0.95 -6.63
CA CYS A 79 4.29 -0.29 -5.46
C CYS A 79 4.72 -1.28 -4.38
N PHE A 80 4.04 -2.42 -4.26
CA PHE A 80 4.28 -3.39 -3.19
C PHE A 80 4.74 -4.75 -3.68
N GLY A 81 4.89 -4.93 -5.00
CA GLY A 81 5.28 -6.21 -5.58
C GLY A 81 4.25 -7.31 -5.38
N LEU A 82 2.98 -6.95 -5.15
CA LEU A 82 1.90 -7.94 -4.96
C LEU A 82 1.58 -8.63 -6.28
N ALA A 83 1.27 -9.93 -6.21
CA ALA A 83 0.94 -10.73 -7.38
C ALA A 83 -0.13 -11.79 -7.06
N GLY A 84 -0.76 -12.31 -8.11
CA GLY A 84 -1.74 -13.39 -8.00
C GLY A 84 -2.92 -13.05 -7.09
N ALA A 85 -3.27 -13.96 -6.18
CA ALA A 85 -4.42 -13.82 -5.29
C ALA A 85 -4.28 -12.70 -4.23
N ALA A 86 -3.07 -12.18 -3.98
CA ALA A 86 -2.85 -11.12 -3.01
C ALA A 86 -3.43 -9.77 -3.46
N ILE A 87 -3.42 -9.48 -4.77
CA ILE A 87 -3.97 -8.23 -5.33
C ILE A 87 -5.49 -8.11 -5.07
N PRO A 88 -6.35 -9.04 -5.52
CA PRO A 88 -7.79 -8.91 -5.30
C PRO A 88 -8.16 -8.91 -3.81
N ALA A 89 -7.44 -9.65 -2.97
CA ALA A 89 -7.64 -9.63 -1.52
C ALA A 89 -7.34 -8.25 -0.93
N ALA A 90 -6.22 -7.63 -1.33
CA ALA A 90 -5.82 -6.30 -0.91
C ALA A 90 -6.78 -5.20 -1.38
N VAL A 91 -7.29 -5.29 -2.62
CA VAL A 91 -8.32 -4.35 -3.12
C VAL A 91 -9.60 -4.46 -2.28
N VAL A 92 -10.07 -5.67 -1.99
CA VAL A 92 -11.26 -5.89 -1.15
C VAL A 92 -11.05 -5.33 0.26
N ALA A 93 -9.88 -5.55 0.86
CA ALA A 93 -9.53 -4.99 2.16
C ALA A 93 -9.55 -3.45 2.14
N LEU A 94 -8.99 -2.84 1.09
CA LEU A 94 -8.99 -1.40 0.92
C LEU A 94 -10.40 -0.85 0.72
N ARG A 95 -11.26 -1.48 -0.08
CA ARG A 95 -12.63 -1.01 -0.31
C ARG A 95 -13.53 -1.08 0.91
N LYS A 96 -13.23 -1.97 1.86
CA LYS A 96 -13.89 -1.97 3.17
C LYS A 96 -13.58 -0.70 3.97
N ARG A 97 -12.38 -0.14 3.81
CA ARG A 97 -11.90 1.07 4.51
C ARG A 97 -12.18 2.36 3.72
N TYR A 98 -12.03 2.30 2.40
CA TYR A 98 -12.22 3.38 1.44
C TYR A 98 -13.29 2.97 0.44
N PRO A 99 -14.58 3.04 0.83
CA PRO A 99 -15.67 2.74 -0.09
C PRO A 99 -15.58 3.67 -1.31
N SER A 100 -15.81 3.11 -2.50
CA SER A 100 -15.79 3.90 -3.74
C SER A 100 -16.79 5.05 -3.64
N PRO A 101 -16.44 6.26 -4.08
CA PRO A 101 -17.45 7.29 -4.29
C PRO A 101 -18.46 6.77 -5.31
N ALA A 102 -19.74 6.91 -4.97
CA ALA A 102 -20.89 6.49 -5.78
C ALA A 102 -21.09 7.38 -7.02
#